data_AF-A0A1F9ZLJ2-F1
#
_entry.id   AF-A0A1F9ZLJ2-F1
#
_cell.length_a   1.000
_cell.length_b   1.000
_cell.length_c   1.000
_cell.angle_alpha   90.00
_cell.angle_beta   90.00
_cell.angle_gamma   90.00
#
_symmetry.space_group_name_H-M   'P 1'
#
loop_
_entity.id
_entity.type
_entity.pdbx_description
1 polymer ?
#
loop_
_entity_poly.entity_id
_entity_poly.type
_entity_poly.pdbx_seq_one_letter_code
_entity_poly.pdbx_strand_id
1 'polypeptide(L)'
;MSFELNVVTNTPLTPLSNIDEVAIIFLNQVGYFPKGYDPKTDVTDIRDSVPYKLFVDCFLDRMEKAWVVDDLATALGVTKATIYRHINKLKGFDILEEMSVEDADGNPRKGYRVRYGNLSKAWNFTEAHVQVAMENYRKTVDHLNELASKKGEKHAKKR
;
A
#
# COMPACT_ATOMS: atom_id res chain seq x y z
N MET A 1 7.99 2.54 -9.65
CA MET A 1 7.57 3.31 -8.47
C MET A 1 8.14 2.60 -7.25
N SER A 2 8.68 3.34 -6.29
CA SER A 2 9.19 2.76 -5.04
C SER A 2 8.05 2.29 -4.15
N PHE A 3 8.21 1.12 -3.56
CA PHE A 3 7.33 0.53 -2.54
C PHE A 3 7.80 1.02 -1.16
N GLU A 4 6.89 1.61 -0.36
CA GLU A 4 7.16 1.99 1.03
C GLU A 4 6.08 1.39 1.93
N LEU A 5 6.39 0.25 2.57
CA LEU A 5 5.56 -0.40 3.56
C LEU A 5 6.15 -0.17 4.95
N ASN A 6 5.32 0.24 5.90
CA ASN A 6 5.70 0.24 7.30
C ASN A 6 5.64 -1.19 7.85
N VAL A 7 6.76 -1.71 8.32
CA VAL A 7 6.83 -2.96 9.08
C VAL A 7 6.96 -2.60 10.56
N VAL A 8 5.88 -2.79 11.31
CA VAL A 8 5.80 -2.48 12.74
C VAL A 8 5.42 -3.72 13.52
N THR A 9 5.90 -3.84 14.76
CA THR A 9 5.39 -4.86 15.68
C THR A 9 3.94 -4.56 16.00
N ASN A 10 3.04 -5.52 15.78
CA ASN A 10 1.62 -5.40 16.07
C ASN A 10 1.05 -6.71 16.63
N THR A 11 -0.08 -6.61 17.33
CA THR A 11 -0.93 -7.77 17.64
C THR A 11 -1.94 -7.96 16.51
N PRO A 12 -2.17 -9.19 16.02
CA PRO A 12 -3.20 -9.45 15.02
C PRO A 12 -4.58 -8.91 15.45
N LEU A 13 -5.27 -8.25 14.52
CA LEU A 13 -6.56 -7.59 14.78
C LEU A 13 -7.75 -8.57 14.80
N THR A 14 -7.50 -9.88 14.84
CA THR A 14 -8.52 -10.94 14.76
C THR A 14 -9.58 -10.92 15.86
N PRO A 15 -9.36 -10.34 17.07
CA PRO A 15 -10.44 -10.19 18.05
C PRO A 15 -11.47 -9.10 17.71
N LEU A 16 -11.16 -8.19 16.79
CA LEU A 16 -12.06 -7.10 16.41
C LEU A 16 -13.09 -7.58 15.40
N SER A 17 -14.35 -7.19 15.58
CA SER A 17 -15.48 -7.57 14.69
C SER A 17 -15.98 -6.43 13.80
N ASN A 18 -15.52 -5.21 14.03
CA ASN A 18 -15.91 -4.05 13.23
C ASN A 18 -14.93 -3.84 12.07
N ILE A 19 -15.44 -3.89 10.83
CA ILE A 19 -14.64 -3.73 9.61
C ILE A 19 -13.96 -2.36 9.54
N ASP A 20 -14.63 -1.29 9.98
CA ASP A 20 -14.08 0.07 9.93
C ASP A 20 -12.87 0.17 10.87
N GLU A 21 -13.00 -0.38 12.08
CA GLU A 21 -11.94 -0.38 13.08
C GLU A 21 -10.72 -1.15 12.58
N VAL A 22 -10.93 -2.36 12.05
CA VAL A 22 -9.86 -3.19 11.47
C VAL A 22 -9.19 -2.46 10.30
N ALA A 23 -9.97 -1.90 9.38
CA ALA A 23 -9.45 -1.19 8.22
C ALA A 23 -8.64 0.04 8.61
N ILE A 24 -9.13 0.87 9.53
CA ILE A 24 -8.42 2.06 9.99
C ILE A 24 -7.08 1.68 10.60
N ILE A 25 -7.08 0.71 11.52
CA ILE A 25 -5.85 0.30 12.20
C ILE A 25 -4.87 -0.32 11.18
N PHE A 26 -5.34 -1.21 10.31
CA PHE A 26 -4.53 -1.85 9.29
C PHE A 26 -3.90 -0.82 8.33
N LEU A 27 -4.71 0.08 7.75
CA LEU A 27 -4.25 1.10 6.80
C LEU A 27 -3.26 2.09 7.44
N ASN A 28 -3.37 2.33 8.75
CA ASN A 28 -2.37 3.11 9.49
C ASN A 28 -1.08 2.30 9.69
N GLN A 29 -1.17 1.04 10.14
CA GLN A 29 -0.02 0.17 10.40
C GLN A 29 0.83 -0.05 9.15
N VAL A 30 0.23 -0.31 7.99
CA VAL A 30 0.96 -0.50 6.72
C VAL A 30 1.46 0.82 6.12
N GLY A 31 1.13 1.95 6.73
CA GLY A 31 1.55 3.27 6.29
C GLY A 31 0.80 3.77 5.07
N TYR A 32 -0.42 3.30 4.79
CA TYR A 32 -1.24 3.81 3.69
C TYR A 32 -1.75 5.22 3.97
N PHE A 33 -2.24 5.48 5.18
CA PHE A 33 -2.57 6.84 5.58
C PHE A 33 -1.32 7.74 5.57
N PRO A 34 -1.42 9.00 5.11
CA PRO A 34 -0.32 9.95 5.21
C PRO A 34 0.15 10.12 6.66
N LYS A 35 1.47 10.24 6.88
CA LYS A 35 2.01 10.57 8.21
C LYS A 35 1.47 11.95 8.62
N GLY A 36 0.83 12.01 9.79
CA GLY A 36 0.15 13.23 10.23
C GLY A 36 -1.14 13.50 9.44
N TYR A 37 -1.86 12.45 9.02
CA TYR A 37 -3.29 12.54 8.71
C TYR A 37 -4.07 12.89 9.98
N ASP A 38 -3.84 14.11 10.44
CA ASP A 38 -4.81 14.96 11.09
C ASP A 38 -5.72 15.43 9.96
N PRO A 39 -7.06 15.42 10.09
CA PRO A 39 -7.92 15.99 9.06
C PRO A 39 -7.62 17.49 8.86
N LYS A 40 -6.66 17.77 7.99
CA LYS A 40 -6.31 19.12 7.51
C LYS A 40 -7.22 19.59 6.38
N THR A 41 -8.33 18.90 6.22
CA THR A 41 -9.51 19.19 5.40
C THR A 41 -10.70 19.13 6.36
N ASP A 42 -11.85 19.72 6.04
CA ASP A 42 -13.05 19.86 6.92
C ASP A 42 -13.73 18.53 7.38
N VAL A 43 -12.95 17.46 7.55
CA VAL A 43 -13.35 16.08 7.74
C VAL A 43 -13.16 15.72 9.20
N THR A 44 -14.20 15.65 10.02
CA THR A 44 -14.04 15.38 11.46
C THR A 44 -13.73 13.92 11.80
N ASP A 45 -13.94 13.00 10.85
CA ASP A 45 -13.75 11.56 11.01
C ASP A 45 -12.86 10.98 9.89
N ILE A 46 -11.88 10.15 10.23
CA ILE A 46 -11.01 9.48 9.25
C ILE A 46 -11.79 8.64 8.22
N ARG A 47 -13.00 8.17 8.56
CA ARG A 47 -13.89 7.46 7.63
C ARG A 47 -14.36 8.33 6.47
N ASP A 48 -14.39 9.64 6.69
CA ASP A 48 -14.76 10.60 5.65
C ASP A 48 -13.59 10.98 4.74
N SER A 49 -12.38 10.48 5.05
CA SER A 49 -11.18 10.73 4.25
C SER A 49 -11.21 10.05 2.89
N VAL A 50 -10.63 10.73 1.89
CA VAL A 50 -10.37 10.16 0.56
C VAL A 50 -9.65 8.81 0.61
N PRO A 51 -8.52 8.62 1.34
CA PRO A 51 -7.86 7.32 1.42
C PRO A 51 -8.78 6.23 1.98
N TYR A 52 -9.57 6.52 3.03
CA TYR A 52 -10.49 5.54 3.61
C TYR A 52 -11.58 5.15 2.62
N LYS A 53 -12.35 6.12 2.12
CA LYS A 53 -13.47 5.86 1.18
C LYS A 53 -13.01 5.18 -0.09
N LEU A 54 -11.84 5.56 -0.61
CA LEU A 54 -11.27 4.91 -1.78
C LEU A 54 -10.91 3.45 -1.51
N PHE A 55 -10.32 3.14 -0.36
CA PHE A 55 -9.93 1.76 -0.05
C PHE A 55 -11.12 0.91 0.36
N VAL A 56 -11.92 1.37 1.33
CA VAL A 56 -13.01 0.60 1.94
C VAL A 56 -14.24 0.60 1.04
N ASP A 57 -14.80 1.78 0.76
CA ASP A 57 -16.08 1.89 0.07
C ASP A 57 -15.99 1.59 -1.44
N CYS A 58 -14.83 1.79 -2.06
CA CYS A 58 -14.65 1.49 -3.49
C CYS A 58 -14.01 0.11 -3.72
N PHE A 59 -12.80 -0.12 -3.21
CA PHE A 59 -12.04 -1.32 -3.53
C PHE A 59 -12.41 -2.53 -2.67
N LEU A 60 -12.61 -2.37 -1.36
CA LEU A 60 -12.87 -3.49 -0.46
C LEU A 60 -14.33 -3.97 -0.56
N ASP A 61 -15.29 -3.05 -0.64
CA ASP A 61 -16.71 -3.39 -0.82
C ASP A 61 -16.97 -4.09 -2.17
N ARG A 62 -16.17 -3.78 -3.20
CA ARG A 62 -16.32 -4.33 -4.55
C ARG A 62 -14.99 -4.79 -5.14
N MET A 63 -14.36 -5.79 -4.53
CA MET A 63 -13.01 -6.24 -4.89
C MET A 63 -12.87 -6.68 -6.36
N GLU A 64 -13.89 -7.29 -6.95
CA GLU A 64 -13.86 -7.75 -8.35
C GLU A 64 -14.10 -6.62 -9.37
N LYS A 65 -14.71 -5.51 -8.93
CA LYS A 65 -15.06 -4.40 -9.81
C LYS A 65 -13.82 -3.63 -10.23
N ALA A 66 -13.67 -3.45 -11.52
CA ALA A 66 -12.67 -2.57 -12.11
C ALA A 66 -13.18 -1.13 -12.11
N TRP A 67 -12.55 -0.27 -11.33
CA TRP A 67 -12.88 1.14 -11.22
C TRP A 67 -12.06 1.98 -12.18
N VAL A 68 -12.73 2.84 -12.94
CA VAL A 68 -12.09 3.87 -13.75
C VAL A 68 -11.81 5.10 -12.87
N VAL A 69 -10.68 5.77 -13.11
CA VAL A 69 -10.23 6.92 -12.30
C VAL A 69 -11.22 8.07 -12.32
N ASP A 70 -11.88 8.30 -13.44
CA ASP A 70 -12.86 9.38 -13.60
C ASP A 70 -14.08 9.16 -12.72
N ASP A 71 -14.53 7.91 -12.61
CA ASP A 71 -15.68 7.53 -11.77
C ASP A 71 -15.32 7.67 -10.30
N LEU A 72 -14.12 7.25 -9.90
CA LEU A 72 -13.62 7.41 -8.53
C LEU A 72 -13.47 8.89 -8.16
N ALA A 73 -12.94 9.71 -9.06
CA ALA A 73 -12.79 11.14 -8.86
C ALA A 73 -14.15 11.82 -8.66
N THR A 74 -15.14 11.43 -9.48
CA THR A 74 -16.52 11.91 -9.38
C THR A 74 -17.18 11.45 -8.08
N ALA A 75 -17.09 10.17 -7.76
CA ALA A 75 -17.71 9.58 -6.57
C ALA A 75 -17.15 10.16 -5.26
N LEU A 76 -15.85 10.47 -5.22
CA LEU A 76 -15.19 11.00 -4.03
C LEU A 76 -15.08 12.53 -4.01
N GLY A 77 -15.55 13.22 -5.06
CA GLY A 77 -15.51 14.69 -5.14
C GLY A 77 -14.10 15.27 -5.16
N VAL A 78 -13.13 14.57 -5.76
CA VAL A 78 -11.71 14.99 -5.79
C VAL A 78 -11.13 14.95 -7.20
N THR A 79 -9.93 15.52 -7.35
CA THR A 79 -9.24 15.51 -8.64
C THR A 79 -8.73 14.13 -9.02
N LYS A 80 -8.65 13.84 -10.33
CA LYS A 80 -8.02 12.61 -10.85
C LYS A 80 -6.58 12.44 -10.34
N ALA A 81 -5.84 13.54 -10.21
CA ALA A 81 -4.48 13.52 -9.66
C ALA A 81 -4.43 12.99 -8.22
N THR A 82 -5.41 13.37 -7.39
CA THR A 82 -5.55 12.84 -6.02
C THR A 82 -5.81 11.34 -6.05
N ILE A 83 -6.72 10.87 -6.91
CA ILE A 83 -7.00 9.44 -7.07
C ILE A 83 -5.75 8.67 -7.54
N TYR A 84 -5.05 9.15 -8.57
CA TYR A 84 -3.83 8.52 -9.07
C TYR A 84 -2.76 8.39 -7.99
N ARG A 85 -2.60 9.39 -7.10
CA ARG A 85 -1.66 9.30 -5.97
C ARG A 85 -1.96 8.10 -5.08
N HIS A 86 -3.22 7.86 -4.75
CA HIS A 86 -3.62 6.74 -3.91
C HIS A 86 -3.54 5.39 -4.65
N ILE A 87 -3.99 5.34 -5.91
CA ILE A 87 -3.86 4.14 -6.75
C ILE A 87 -2.40 3.73 -6.89
N ASN A 88 -1.51 4.69 -7.14
CA ASN A 88 -0.08 4.41 -7.29
C ASN A 88 0.54 3.86 -6.01
N LYS A 89 0.07 4.32 -4.83
CA LYS A 89 0.51 3.77 -3.54
C LYS A 89 0.03 2.33 -3.35
N LEU A 90 -1.25 2.05 -3.63
CA LEU A 90 -1.82 0.70 -3.52
C LEU A 90 -1.26 -0.27 -4.58
N LYS A 91 -0.94 0.21 -5.78
CA LYS A 91 -0.18 -0.55 -6.79
C LYS A 91 1.25 -0.81 -6.32
N GLY A 92 1.86 0.17 -5.67
CA GLY A 92 3.16 -0.01 -5.02
C GLY A 92 3.13 -1.13 -3.99
N PHE A 93 2.01 -1.29 -3.27
CA PHE A 93 1.79 -2.40 -2.33
C PHE A 93 1.45 -3.73 -2.98
N ASP A 94 1.34 -3.79 -4.31
CA ASP A 94 0.82 -4.94 -5.06
C ASP A 94 -0.61 -5.36 -4.72
N ILE A 95 -1.39 -4.46 -4.10
CA ILE A 95 -2.80 -4.69 -3.77
C ILE A 95 -3.68 -4.55 -5.01
N LEU A 96 -3.40 -3.57 -5.86
CA LEU A 96 -4.19 -3.30 -7.06
C LEU A 96 -3.55 -3.85 -8.32
N GLU A 97 -4.37 -4.40 -9.19
CA GLU A 97 -4.02 -4.68 -10.58
C GLU A 97 -4.74 -3.73 -11.53
N GLU A 98 -4.19 -3.65 -12.73
CA GLU A 98 -4.71 -2.83 -13.81
C GLU A 98 -5.32 -3.72 -14.88
N MET A 99 -6.45 -3.32 -15.43
CA MET A 99 -7.12 -4.04 -16.50
C MET A 99 -7.79 -3.09 -17.49
N SER A 100 -8.00 -3.58 -18.71
CA SER A 100 -8.82 -2.89 -19.71
C SER A 100 -10.31 -3.12 -19.38
N VAL A 101 -11.08 -2.05 -19.35
CA VAL A 101 -12.54 -2.07 -19.23
C VAL A 101 -13.13 -1.31 -20.41
N GLU A 102 -14.31 -1.68 -20.88
CA GLU A 102 -15.00 -0.94 -21.95
C GLU A 102 -15.86 0.16 -21.33
N ASP A 103 -15.89 1.33 -21.96
CA ASP A 103 -16.91 2.34 -21.66
C ASP A 103 -18.23 2.06 -22.37
N ALA A 104 -19.21 2.96 -22.18
CA ALA A 104 -20.54 2.82 -22.78
C ALA A 104 -20.51 2.79 -24.32
N ASP A 105 -19.48 3.37 -24.94
CA ASP A 105 -19.27 3.41 -26.38
C ASP A 105 -18.36 2.27 -26.88
N GLY A 106 -17.97 1.34 -25.99
CA GLY A 106 -17.11 0.20 -26.29
C GLY A 106 -15.62 0.55 -26.40
N ASN A 107 -15.20 1.75 -26.03
CA ASN A 107 -13.78 2.12 -26.08
C ASN A 107 -13.04 1.57 -24.85
N PRO A 108 -11.81 1.05 -25.03
CA PRO A 108 -11.02 0.55 -23.92
C PRO A 108 -10.55 1.70 -23.02
N ARG A 109 -10.83 1.57 -21.74
CA ARG A 109 -10.38 2.43 -20.65
C ARG A 109 -9.58 1.62 -19.65
N LYS A 110 -8.76 2.32 -18.88
CA LYS A 110 -7.92 1.73 -17.84
C LYS A 110 -8.70 1.69 -16.53
N GLY A 111 -8.97 0.48 -16.05
CA GLY A 111 -9.60 0.20 -14.78
C GLY A 111 -8.60 -0.38 -13.77
N TYR A 112 -8.93 -0.26 -12.48
CA TYR A 112 -8.15 -0.80 -11.38
C TYR A 112 -9.06 -1.57 -10.44
N ARG A 113 -8.57 -2.69 -9.92
CA ARG A 113 -9.29 -3.49 -8.92
C ARG A 113 -8.33 -4.14 -7.94
N VAL A 114 -8.85 -4.70 -6.86
CA VAL A 114 -8.07 -5.56 -5.97
C VAL A 114 -7.59 -6.76 -6.77
N ARG A 115 -6.29 -7.06 -6.69
CA ARG A 115 -5.67 -8.16 -7.43
C ARG A 115 -6.44 -9.47 -7.14
N TYR A 116 -6.82 -10.19 -8.20
CA TYR A 116 -7.65 -11.40 -8.11
C TYR A 116 -9.03 -11.24 -7.44
N GLY A 117 -9.52 -10.02 -7.24
CA GLY A 117 -10.77 -9.78 -6.52
C GLY A 117 -10.74 -10.26 -5.07
N ASN A 118 -9.54 -10.39 -4.47
CA ASN A 118 -9.39 -10.96 -3.14
C ASN A 118 -8.19 -10.36 -2.41
N LEU A 119 -8.43 -9.62 -1.33
CA LEU A 119 -7.38 -8.92 -0.59
C LEU A 119 -6.32 -9.87 -0.02
N SER A 120 -6.71 -11.05 0.48
CA SER A 120 -5.75 -12.03 1.01
C SER A 120 -4.82 -12.57 -0.08
N LYS A 121 -5.35 -12.89 -1.26
CA LYS A 121 -4.50 -13.29 -2.41
C LYS A 121 -3.60 -12.17 -2.89
N ALA A 122 -4.10 -10.92 -2.89
CA ALA A 122 -3.30 -9.76 -3.22
C ALA A 122 -2.14 -9.57 -2.22
N TRP A 123 -2.41 -9.75 -0.93
CA TRP A 123 -1.43 -9.59 0.14
C TRP A 123 -0.24 -10.56 0.05
N ASN A 124 -0.44 -11.78 -0.48
CA ASN A 124 0.66 -12.72 -0.73
C ASN A 124 1.79 -12.09 -1.60
N PHE A 125 1.45 -11.18 -2.51
CA PHE A 125 2.44 -10.48 -3.35
C PHE A 125 3.20 -9.43 -2.54
N THR A 126 2.50 -8.70 -1.66
CA THR A 126 3.12 -7.78 -0.71
C THR A 126 4.13 -8.51 0.15
N GLU A 127 3.76 -9.66 0.71
CA GLU A 127 4.63 -10.50 1.54
C GLU A 127 5.86 -11.00 0.77
N ALA A 128 5.67 -11.52 -0.44
CA ALA A 128 6.76 -11.99 -1.29
C ALA A 128 7.77 -10.87 -1.60
N HIS A 129 7.29 -9.66 -1.91
CA HIS A 129 8.17 -8.51 -2.14
C HIS A 129 8.94 -8.09 -0.89
N VAL A 130 8.29 -8.07 0.29
CA VAL A 130 8.96 -7.76 1.56
C VAL A 130 10.01 -8.82 1.89
N GLN A 131 9.69 -10.10 1.69
CA GLN A 131 10.63 -11.19 1.93
C GLN A 131 11.90 -11.03 1.08
N VAL A 132 11.75 -10.83 -0.23
CA VAL A 132 12.90 -10.63 -1.13
C VAL A 132 13.73 -9.40 -0.73
N ALA A 133 13.07 -8.30 -0.34
CA ALA A 133 13.76 -7.11 0.13
C ALA A 133 14.59 -7.39 1.40
N MET A 134 14.01 -8.11 2.37
CA MET A 134 14.71 -8.47 3.61
C MET A 134 15.86 -9.46 3.37
N GLU A 135 15.71 -10.41 2.46
CA GLU A 135 16.79 -11.32 2.04
C GLU A 135 17.95 -10.54 1.42
N ASN A 136 17.67 -9.53 0.60
CA ASN A 136 18.70 -8.68 0.01
C ASN A 136 19.38 -7.80 1.07
N TYR A 137 18.63 -7.22 2.01
CA TYR A 137 19.21 -6.48 3.13
C TYR A 137 20.10 -7.36 3.99
N ARG A 138 19.73 -8.61 4.26
CA ARG A 138 20.58 -9.57 4.98
C ARG A 138 21.94 -9.71 4.30
N LYS A 139 21.96 -9.99 2.99
CA LYS A 139 23.20 -10.10 2.21
C LYS A 139 24.05 -8.83 2.28
N THR A 140 23.41 -7.65 2.21
CA THR A 140 24.11 -6.36 2.35
C THR A 140 24.72 -6.17 3.73
N VAL A 141 24.00 -6.52 4.80
CA VAL A 141 24.49 -6.44 6.19
C VAL A 141 25.67 -7.38 6.40
N ASP A 142 25.58 -8.61 5.91
CA ASP A 142 26.66 -9.60 6.02
C ASP A 142 27.93 -9.09 5.32
N HIS A 143 27.78 -8.57 4.09
CA HIS A 143 28.88 -7.96 3.35
C HIS A 143 29.48 -6.74 4.08
N LEU A 144 28.64 -5.88 4.65
CA LEU A 144 29.09 -4.72 5.42
C LEU A 144 29.92 -5.14 6.65
N ASN A 145 29.50 -6.20 7.34
CA ASN A 145 30.22 -6.75 8.48
C ASN A 145 31.60 -7.30 8.08
N GLU A 146 31.71 -8.00 6.95
CA GLU A 146 32.99 -8.47 6.42
C GLU A 146 33.95 -7.30 6.12
N LEU A 147 33.45 -6.25 5.48
CA LEU A 147 34.25 -5.06 5.18
C LEU A 147 34.71 -4.34 6.45
N ALA A 148 33.84 -4.23 7.46
CA ALA A 148 34.18 -3.64 8.76
C ALA A 148 35.28 -4.43 9.47
N SER A 149 35.21 -5.77 9.44
CA SER A 149 36.19 -6.67 10.06
C SER A 149 37.57 -6.53 9.40
N LYS A 150 37.62 -6.56 8.07
CA LYS A 150 38.86 -6.34 7.29
C LYS A 150 39.48 -4.96 7.55
N LYS A 151 38.65 -3.93 7.77
CA LYS A 151 39.13 -2.59 8.12
C LYS A 151 39.77 -2.59 9.52
N GLY A 152 39.16 -3.25 10.50
CA GLY A 152 39.69 -3.39 11.86
C GLY A 152 41.06 -4.07 11.91
N GLU A 153 41.24 -5.18 11.17
CA GLU A 153 42.51 -5.90 11.09
C GLU A 153 43.65 -5.04 10.50
N LYS A 154 43.36 -4.23 9.48
CA LYS A 154 44.33 -3.29 8.91
C LYS A 154 44.78 -2.22 9.90
N HIS A 155 43.93 -1.81 10.83
CA HIS A 155 44.29 -0.87 11.90
C HIS A 155 45.13 -1.54 12.99
N ALA A 156 44.87 -2.82 13.30
CA ALA A 156 45.64 -3.58 14.27
C ALA A 156 47.08 -3.87 13.79
N LYS A 157 47.28 -4.15 12.50
CA LYS A 157 48.62 -4.41 11.91
C LYS A 157 49.50 -3.17 11.74
N LYS A 158 48.96 -1.96 11.97
CA LYS A 158 49.70 -0.68 11.88
C LYS A 158 50.15 -0.14 13.24
N ARG A 159 49.81 -0.83 14.34
CA ARG A 159 50.28 -0.55 15.70
C ARG A 159 51.31 -1.60 16.09
#